data_AF-A0A2H6NEX1-F1
#
_entry.id   AF-A0A2H6NEX1-F1
#
_cell.length_a   1.000
_cell.length_b   1.000
_cell.length_c   1.000
_cell.angle_alpha   90.00
_cell.angle_beta   90.00
_cell.angle_gamma   90.00
#
_symmetry.space_group_name_H-M   'P 1'
#
loop_
_entity.id
_entity.type
_entity.pdbx_description
1 polymer ?
#
loop_
_entity_poly.entity_id
_entity_poly.type
_entity_poly.pdbx_seq_one_letter_code
_entity_poly.pdbx_strand_id
1 'polypeptide(L)'
;IVATASEKSSSSESLSDKGSTELKKSFDAVVFDVLKVTPEEYAGQITLMDIPVFKAIQPEELSSCGWNKKEKYSSAPNAVAFTRRFNHVSFWVVREILHAQTLKIRAEVLSHY
;
A
#
# COMPACT_ATOMS: atom_id res chain seq x y z
N ILE A 1 0.65 -15.46 -61.68
CA ILE A 1 2.03 -15.58 -61.14
C ILE A 1 2.15 -14.65 -59.94
N VAL A 2 2.09 -15.19 -58.72
CA VAL A 2 2.92 -14.82 -57.56
C VAL A 2 2.89 -16.06 -56.66
N ALA A 3 4.08 -16.55 -56.32
CA ALA A 3 4.31 -17.63 -55.37
C ALA A 3 4.81 -17.04 -54.04
N THR A 4 4.47 -17.68 -52.91
CA THR A 4 5.33 -17.99 -51.74
C THR A 4 4.42 -18.48 -50.59
N ALA A 5 4.54 -19.76 -50.19
CA ALA A 5 5.25 -20.28 -49.00
C ALA A 5 4.45 -20.05 -47.69
N SER A 6 4.28 -20.96 -46.72
CA SER A 6 4.91 -22.23 -46.35
C SER A 6 3.97 -22.93 -45.35
N GLU A 7 3.92 -24.26 -45.39
CA GLU A 7 3.30 -25.11 -44.36
C GLU A 7 4.04 -25.01 -43.01
N LYS A 8 3.29 -25.14 -41.90
CA LYS A 8 3.71 -25.92 -40.72
C LYS A 8 2.51 -26.29 -39.85
N SER A 9 2.18 -27.58 -39.89
CA SER A 9 1.48 -28.34 -38.85
C SER A 9 2.35 -28.42 -37.60
N SER A 10 1.75 -28.35 -36.40
CA SER A 10 2.12 -29.19 -35.24
C SER A 10 1.24 -28.91 -34.02
N SER A 11 0.37 -29.89 -33.76
CA SER A 11 0.04 -30.53 -32.47
C SER A 11 -0.13 -29.73 -31.16
N SER A 12 -1.30 -29.99 -30.56
CA SER A 12 -1.66 -29.85 -29.16
C SER A 12 -0.66 -30.48 -28.18
N GLU A 13 -0.31 -29.76 -27.11
CA GLU A 13 0.11 -30.36 -25.84
C GLU A 13 -0.50 -29.62 -24.65
N SER A 14 -0.92 -30.45 -23.69
CA SER A 14 -1.67 -30.16 -22.48
C SER A 14 -0.77 -29.88 -21.27
N LEU A 15 -1.33 -29.11 -20.32
CA LEU A 15 -1.10 -29.15 -18.86
C LEU A 15 0.34 -28.96 -18.35
N SER A 16 0.56 -27.83 -17.66
CA SER A 16 1.19 -27.90 -16.35
C SER A 16 0.52 -26.93 -15.38
N ASP A 17 -0.43 -27.49 -14.63
CA ASP A 17 -0.82 -27.05 -13.29
C ASP A 17 0.44 -26.83 -12.45
N LYS A 18 0.77 -25.58 -12.16
CA LYS A 18 1.73 -25.22 -11.13
C LYS A 18 1.06 -24.19 -10.24
N GLY A 19 0.37 -24.72 -9.24
CA GLY A 19 -0.08 -23.97 -8.08
C GLY A 19 1.08 -23.17 -7.48
N SER A 20 1.05 -21.87 -7.69
CA SER A 20 1.53 -20.94 -6.67
C SER A 20 0.41 -20.90 -5.66
N THR A 21 0.61 -21.62 -4.57
CA THR A 21 -0.21 -21.61 -3.37
C THR A 21 -0.51 -20.17 -2.96
N GLU A 22 -1.62 -19.60 -3.43
CA GLU A 22 -2.33 -18.57 -2.69
C GLU A 22 -2.80 -19.24 -1.40
N LEU A 23 -1.90 -19.26 -0.42
CA LEU A 23 -2.30 -19.35 0.97
C LEU A 23 -3.27 -18.21 1.18
N LYS A 24 -4.57 -18.53 1.17
CA LYS A 24 -5.64 -17.66 1.65
C LYS A 24 -5.22 -17.17 3.03
N LYS A 25 -4.60 -15.99 3.10
CA LYS A 25 -4.19 -15.35 4.35
C LYS A 25 -5.47 -14.97 5.07
N SER A 26 -5.92 -15.87 5.93
CA SER A 26 -7.04 -15.62 6.83
C SER A 26 -6.53 -14.72 7.95
N PHE A 27 -6.79 -13.41 7.83
CA PHE A 27 -6.56 -12.47 8.93
C PHE A 27 -7.71 -12.62 9.91
N ASP A 28 -7.42 -13.12 11.11
CA ASP A 28 -8.41 -13.10 12.20
C ASP A 28 -8.67 -11.65 12.60
N ALA A 29 -9.89 -11.18 12.40
CA ALA A 29 -10.31 -9.81 12.69
C ALA A 29 -10.23 -9.46 14.18
N VAL A 30 -10.14 -10.47 15.05
CA VAL A 30 -10.12 -10.29 16.51
C VAL A 30 -8.70 -9.98 17.04
N VAL A 31 -7.63 -10.43 16.37
CA VAL A 31 -6.23 -10.12 16.72
C VAL A 31 -5.39 -10.03 15.45
N PHE A 32 -5.27 -8.82 14.89
CA PHE A 32 -4.34 -8.57 13.80
C PHE A 32 -2.90 -8.52 14.35
N ASP A 33 -2.05 -9.44 13.92
CA ASP A 33 -0.63 -9.48 14.26
C ASP A 33 0.19 -8.77 13.19
N VAL A 34 0.81 -7.66 13.56
CA VAL A 34 1.59 -6.81 12.66
C VAL A 34 2.74 -7.58 12.00
N LEU A 35 3.33 -8.55 12.69
CA LEU A 35 4.47 -9.31 12.15
C LEU A 35 4.07 -10.34 11.09
N LYS A 36 2.76 -10.59 10.87
CA LYS A 36 2.26 -11.53 9.86
C LYS A 36 2.09 -10.92 8.46
N VAL A 37 2.12 -9.60 8.35
CA VAL A 37 2.13 -8.88 7.07
C VAL A 37 3.59 -8.53 6.74
N THR A 38 3.98 -8.64 5.48
CA THR A 38 5.36 -8.30 5.10
C THR A 38 5.56 -6.78 4.99
N PRO A 39 6.79 -6.26 5.14
CA PRO A 39 7.04 -4.83 4.96
C PRO A 39 6.64 -4.33 3.57
N GLU A 40 6.82 -5.15 2.53
CA GLU A 40 6.41 -4.84 1.16
C GLU A 40 4.87 -4.75 1.01
N GLU A 41 4.14 -5.65 1.67
CA GLU A 41 2.67 -5.59 1.70
C GLU A 41 2.18 -4.31 2.42
N TYR A 42 2.81 -3.93 3.54
CA TYR A 42 2.50 -2.66 4.21
C TYR A 42 2.80 -1.46 3.33
N ALA A 43 3.99 -1.40 2.75
CA ALA A 43 4.37 -0.32 1.85
C ALA A 43 3.38 -0.21 0.68
N GLY A 44 2.97 -1.34 0.09
CA GLY A 44 1.99 -1.41 -0.98
C GLY A 44 0.62 -0.87 -0.57
N GLN A 45 0.09 -1.28 0.58
CA GLN A 45 -1.23 -0.80 1.05
C GLN A 45 -1.21 0.67 1.47
N ILE A 46 -0.18 1.12 2.17
CA ILE A 46 -0.01 2.55 2.52
C ILE A 46 0.02 3.39 1.24
N THR A 47 0.83 2.99 0.27
CA THR A 47 0.94 3.65 -1.04
C THR A 47 -0.39 3.68 -1.78
N LEU A 48 -1.10 2.54 -1.84
CA LEU A 48 -2.41 2.44 -2.50
C LEU A 48 -3.44 3.40 -1.90
N MET A 49 -3.43 3.55 -0.57
CA MET A 49 -4.31 4.47 0.13
C MET A 49 -3.88 5.95 0.01
N ASP A 50 -2.58 6.22 -0.14
CA ASP A 50 -2.00 7.57 -0.27
C ASP A 50 -2.20 8.17 -1.67
N ILE A 51 -2.04 7.36 -2.72
CA ILE A 51 -2.15 7.77 -4.13
C ILE A 51 -3.40 8.62 -4.44
N PRO A 52 -4.64 8.21 -4.10
CA PRO A 52 -5.83 8.98 -4.48
C PRO A 52 -5.86 10.36 -3.82
N VAL A 53 -5.40 10.47 -2.57
CA VAL A 53 -5.35 11.75 -1.85
C VAL A 53 -4.27 12.65 -2.42
N PHE A 54 -3.10 12.08 -2.74
CA PHE A 54 -2.01 12.82 -3.39
C PHE A 54 -2.43 13.36 -4.76
N LYS A 55 -3.06 12.53 -5.60
CA LYS A 55 -3.55 12.94 -6.92
C LYS A 55 -4.68 13.97 -6.88
N ALA A 56 -5.41 14.07 -5.77
CA ALA A 56 -6.49 15.03 -5.63
C ALA A 56 -6.00 16.45 -5.31
N ILE A 57 -4.75 16.64 -4.88
CA ILE A 57 -4.18 17.94 -4.53
C ILE A 57 -4.18 18.86 -5.75
N GLN A 58 -4.87 20.00 -5.65
CA GLN A 58 -4.91 21.01 -6.70
C GLN A 58 -3.77 22.04 -6.55
N PRO A 59 -3.25 22.60 -7.67
CA PRO A 59 -2.19 23.61 -7.62
C PRO A 59 -2.53 24.82 -6.74
N GLU A 60 -3.80 25.23 -6.69
CA GLU A 60 -4.28 26.40 -5.93
C GLU A 60 -4.18 26.20 -4.42
N GLU A 61 -4.30 24.95 -3.96
CA GLU A 61 -4.08 24.60 -2.56
C GLU A 61 -2.62 24.85 -2.16
N LEU A 62 -1.69 24.66 -3.10
CA LEU A 62 -0.26 24.81 -2.89
C LEU A 62 0.22 26.25 -3.08
N SER A 63 -0.30 26.96 -4.09
CA SER A 63 0.09 28.35 -4.36
C SER A 63 -0.40 29.33 -3.29
N SER A 64 -1.54 29.05 -2.65
CA SER A 64 -2.11 29.90 -1.59
C SER A 64 -1.44 29.76 -0.22
N CYS A 65 -0.58 28.75 -0.05
CA CYS A 65 -0.04 28.33 1.26
C CYS A 65 -1.14 28.16 2.32
N GLY A 66 -2.32 27.68 1.89
CA GLY A 66 -3.53 27.61 2.71
C GLY A 66 -3.51 26.56 3.82
N TRP A 67 -2.70 25.50 3.67
CA TRP A 67 -2.68 24.35 4.59
C TRP A 67 -2.23 24.70 6.03
N ASN A 68 -1.54 25.83 6.22
CA ASN A 68 -1.07 26.31 7.53
C ASN A 68 -1.91 27.46 8.11
N LYS A 69 -3.07 27.76 7.50
CA LYS A 69 -3.94 28.86 7.94
C LYS A 69 -5.15 28.32 8.72
N LYS A 70 -5.92 29.22 9.35
CA LYS A 70 -7.14 28.87 10.09
C LYS A 70 -8.18 28.17 9.20
N GLU A 71 -8.35 28.69 7.98
CA GLU A 71 -9.34 28.21 7.01
C GLU A 71 -8.82 27.06 6.12
N LYS A 72 -7.80 26.34 6.57
CA LYS A 72 -7.09 25.30 5.80
C LYS A 72 -8.00 24.21 5.21
N TYR A 73 -9.10 23.89 5.89
CA TYR A 73 -10.06 22.88 5.44
C TYR A 73 -10.87 23.32 4.22
N SER A 74 -11.00 24.64 4.01
CA SER A 74 -11.66 25.21 2.84
C SER A 74 -10.66 25.54 1.74
N SER A 75 -9.49 26.09 2.10
CA SER A 75 -8.50 26.57 1.12
C SER A 75 -7.54 25.49 0.58
N ALA A 76 -7.29 24.44 1.36
CA ALA A 76 -6.34 23.38 1.02
C ALA A 76 -6.81 22.00 1.52
N PRO A 77 -8.03 21.57 1.18
CA PRO A 77 -8.65 20.36 1.73
C PRO A 77 -7.83 19.08 1.49
N ASN A 78 -7.26 18.91 0.29
CA ASN A 78 -6.52 17.69 -0.07
C ASN A 78 -5.10 17.71 0.51
N ALA A 79 -4.44 18.86 0.54
CA ALA A 79 -3.14 18.99 1.21
C ALA A 79 -3.25 18.69 2.73
N VAL A 80 -4.33 19.18 3.36
CA VAL A 80 -4.64 18.87 4.77
C VAL A 80 -5.01 17.41 4.95
N ALA A 81 -5.79 16.81 4.04
CA ALA A 81 -6.11 15.39 4.08
C ALA A 81 -4.85 14.51 3.95
N PHE A 82 -3.92 14.88 3.07
CA PHE A 82 -2.66 14.17 2.91
C PHE A 82 -1.77 14.27 4.16
N THR A 83 -1.71 15.47 4.76
CA THR A 83 -1.04 15.67 6.07
C THR A 83 -1.67 14.83 7.17
N ARG A 84 -3.01 14.70 7.19
CA ARG A 84 -3.72 13.85 8.15
C ARG A 84 -3.36 12.37 7.97
N ARG A 85 -3.23 11.89 6.73
CA ARG A 85 -2.79 10.51 6.45
C ARG A 85 -1.37 10.26 6.95
N PHE A 86 -0.45 11.19 6.69
CA PHE A 86 0.91 11.13 7.23
C PHE A 86 0.90 10.97 8.76
N ASN A 87 0.18 11.84 9.47
CA ASN A 87 0.09 11.77 10.94
C ASN A 87 -0.56 10.47 11.43
N HIS A 88 -1.53 9.93 10.70
CA HIS A 88 -2.17 8.66 11.05
C HIS A 88 -1.18 7.50 10.98
N VAL A 89 -0.39 7.41 9.91
CA VAL A 89 0.65 6.37 9.75
C VAL A 89 1.72 6.52 10.83
N SER A 90 2.20 7.74 11.11
CA SER A 90 3.18 7.96 12.18
C SER A 90 2.64 7.54 13.55
N PHE A 91 1.41 7.92 13.88
CA PHE A 91 0.80 7.53 15.15
C PHE A 91 0.60 6.02 15.24
N TRP A 92 0.20 5.37 14.14
CA TRP A 92 0.05 3.92 14.08
C TRP A 92 1.38 3.21 14.36
N VAL A 93 2.46 3.59 13.68
CA VAL A 93 3.80 3.00 13.91
C VAL A 93 4.23 3.15 15.38
N VAL A 94 4.11 4.36 15.93
CA VAL A 94 4.42 4.61 17.35
C VAL A 94 3.57 3.73 18.27
N ARG A 95 2.27 3.63 17.98
CA ARG A 95 1.34 2.80 18.77
C ARG A 95 1.77 1.33 18.75
N GLU A 96 2.05 0.75 17.58
CA GLU A 96 2.41 -0.67 17.45
C GLU A 96 3.70 -0.99 18.21
N ILE A 97 4.72 -0.13 18.13
CA ILE A 97 5.96 -0.30 18.88
C ILE A 97 5.71 -0.23 20.39
N LEU A 98 4.95 0.75 20.86
CA LEU A 98 4.74 0.97 22.30
C LEU A 98 3.78 -0.05 22.94
N HIS A 99 2.87 -0.66 22.17
CA HIS A 99 1.92 -1.66 22.65
C HIS A 99 2.45 -3.10 22.58
N ALA A 100 3.63 -3.32 22.00
CA ALA A 100 4.28 -4.64 22.01
C ALA A 100 4.55 -5.12 23.45
N GLN A 101 4.05 -6.32 23.78
CA GLN A 101 3.99 -6.82 25.16
C GLN A 101 5.36 -7.11 25.81
N THR A 102 6.39 -7.40 25.01
CA THR A 102 7.73 -7.72 25.52
C THR A 102 8.80 -6.90 24.81
N LEU A 103 9.96 -6.73 25.46
CA LEU A 103 11.10 -6.05 24.85
C LEU A 103 11.55 -6.72 23.54
N LYS A 104 11.56 -8.05 23.51
CA LYS A 104 11.94 -8.82 22.32
C LYS A 104 10.99 -8.54 21.15
N ILE A 105 9.68 -8.68 21.37
CA ILE A 105 8.67 -8.41 20.33
C ILE A 105 8.74 -6.94 19.89
N ARG A 106 8.94 -6.00 20.83
CA ARG A 106 9.09 -4.58 20.49
C ARG A 106 10.29 -4.32 19.58
N ALA A 107 11.42 -5.00 19.79
CA ALA A 107 12.58 -4.89 18.92
C ALA A 107 12.31 -5.48 17.53
N GLU A 108 11.56 -6.60 17.45
CA GLU A 108 11.13 -7.20 16.18
C GLU A 108 10.18 -6.27 15.42
N VAL A 109 9.17 -5.68 16.09
CA VAL A 109 8.26 -4.68 15.50
C VAL A 109 9.02 -3.43 15.04
N LEU A 110 9.97 -2.94 15.82
CA LEU A 110 10.81 -1.81 15.42
C LEU A 110 11.65 -2.13 14.18
N SER A 111 12.22 -3.33 14.10
CA SER A 111 13.00 -3.77 12.93
C SER A 111 12.15 -4.04 11.70
N HIS A 112 10.83 -4.21 11.86
CA HIS A 112 9.91 -4.48 10.77
C HIS A 112 9.53 -3.21 9.99
N TYR A 113 9.56 -2.04 10.64
CA TYR A 113 9.29 -0.72 10.06
C TYR A 113 10.57 -0.06 9.54
#